data_AF-A0A419YT15-F1
#
_entry.id   AF-A0A419YT15-F1
#
_cell.length_a   1.000
_cell.length_b   1.000
_cell.length_c   1.000
_cell.angle_alpha   90.00
_cell.angle_beta   90.00
_cell.angle_gamma   90.00
#
_symmetry.space_group_name_H-M   'P 1'
#
loop_
_entity.id
_entity.type
_entity.pdbx_description
1 polymer ?
#
loop_
_entity_poly.entity_id
_entity_poly.type
_entity_poly.pdbx_seq_one_letter_code
_entity_poly.pdbx_strand_id
1 'polypeptide(L)' 'MPTPENPDLERDPAKDRAAGSTPKEAVRERSAEERSITSPTPADVRAKAEEHGAPEPPAADSQAP' A
#
# COMPACT_ATOMS: atom_id res chain seq x y z
N MET A 1 4.63 -47.43 26.09
CA MET A 1 4.29 -46.01 25.84
C MET A 1 5.02 -45.16 26.88
N PRO A 2 6.03 -44.40 26.47
CA PRO A 2 6.29 -43.12 27.12
C PRO A 2 6.23 -41.99 26.07
N THR A 3 5.39 -40.99 26.32
CA THR A 3 5.56 -39.64 25.78
C THR A 3 6.52 -38.90 26.68
N PRO A 4 7.68 -38.42 26.21
CA PRO A 4 8.46 -37.46 26.97
C PRO A 4 8.02 -36.05 26.57
N GLU A 5 7.61 -35.33 27.62
CA GLU A 5 7.73 -33.89 27.88
C GLU A 5 8.01 -32.96 26.69
N ASN A 6 7.15 -31.95 26.51
CA ASN A 6 7.45 -30.76 25.72
C ASN A 6 8.43 -29.89 26.55
N PRO A 7 9.73 -29.79 26.21
CA PRO A 7 10.59 -28.85 26.88
C PRO A 7 10.33 -27.46 26.29
N ASP A 8 10.13 -26.51 27.20
CA ASP A 8 10.39 -25.08 27.06
C ASP A 8 10.05 -24.38 25.73
N LEU A 9 9.12 -23.44 25.86
CA LEU A 9 8.89 -22.34 24.93
C LEU A 9 10.13 -21.43 24.85
N GLU A 10 11.20 -21.86 24.18
CA GLU A 10 12.17 -20.92 23.61
C GLU A 10 11.49 -20.19 22.44
N ARG A 11 10.70 -19.17 22.79
CA ARG A 11 10.15 -18.24 21.83
C ARG A 11 11.30 -17.34 21.36
N ASP A 12 11.98 -17.79 20.31
CA ASP A 12 13.00 -17.01 19.61
C ASP A 12 12.48 -15.60 19.28
N PRO A 13 13.03 -14.51 19.86
CA PRO A 13 12.63 -13.15 19.49
C PRO A 13 13.01 -12.81 18.04
N ALA A 14 13.87 -13.64 17.42
CA ALA A 14 14.19 -13.58 16.00
C ALA A 14 13.01 -13.96 15.10
N LYS A 15 12.09 -14.82 15.57
CA LYS A 15 10.86 -15.17 14.82
C LYS A 15 9.86 -14.02 14.79
N ASP A 16 9.78 -13.22 15.85
CA ASP A 16 8.90 -12.05 15.87
C ASP A 16 9.38 -10.96 14.89
N ARG A 17 10.69 -10.88 14.61
CA ARG A 17 11.22 -9.99 13.55
C ARG A 17 10.94 -10.51 12.14
N ALA A 18 10.81 -11.82 11.96
CA ALA A 18 10.43 -12.45 10.69
C ALA A 18 8.91 -12.36 10.40
N ALA A 19 8.09 -11.97 11.39
CA ALA A 19 6.67 -11.65 11.20
C ALA A 19 6.44 -10.28 10.51
N GLY A 20 7.49 -9.65 9.99
CA GLY A 20 7.42 -8.57 9.01
C GLY A 20 7.17 -9.08 7.57
N SER A 21 6.76 -10.34 7.39
CA SER A 21 6.10 -10.74 6.15
C SER A 21 4.79 -9.97 6.07
N THR A 22 4.80 -8.82 5.40
CA THR A 22 3.61 -8.33 4.71
C THR A 22 2.94 -9.53 4.04
N PRO A 23 1.60 -9.64 4.02
CA PRO A 23 1.00 -10.66 3.20
C PRO A 23 1.58 -10.39 1.81
N LYS A 24 2.34 -11.35 1.27
CA LYS A 24 2.53 -11.41 -0.17
C LYS A 24 1.12 -11.72 -0.68
N GLU A 25 0.26 -10.71 -0.72
CA GLU A 25 -0.95 -10.72 -1.51
C GLU A 25 -0.50 -11.33 -2.82
N ALA A 26 -1.17 -12.40 -3.24
CA ALA A 26 -0.79 -13.12 -4.43
C ALA A 26 -0.85 -12.13 -5.60
N VAL A 27 0.28 -11.53 -5.95
CA VAL A 27 0.39 -10.57 -7.05
C VAL A 27 0.13 -11.40 -8.29
N ARG A 28 -1.05 -11.23 -8.88
CA ARG A 28 -1.42 -11.94 -10.11
C ARG A 28 -0.41 -11.61 -11.20
N GLU A 29 -0.08 -12.62 -12.00
CA GLU A 29 0.72 -12.40 -13.20
C GLU A 29 0.00 -11.41 -14.11
N ARG A 30 0.69 -10.30 -14.41
CA ARG A 30 0.22 -9.25 -15.31
C ARG A 30 0.80 -9.45 -16.71
N SER A 31 0.04 -9.10 -17.74
CA SER A 31 0.49 -9.04 -19.14
C SER A 31 1.64 -8.03 -19.32
N ALA A 32 2.38 -8.11 -20.43
CA ALA A 32 3.48 -7.16 -20.71
C ALA A 32 3.00 -5.69 -20.69
N GLU A 33 1.85 -5.43 -21.30
CA GLU A 33 1.20 -4.10 -21.29
C GLU A 33 0.77 -3.68 -19.87
N GLU A 34 0.18 -4.60 -19.10
CA GLU A 34 -0.27 -4.29 -17.74
C GLU A 34 0.88 -4.04 -16.76
N ARG A 35 2.09 -4.51 -17.07
CA ARG A 35 3.31 -4.25 -16.29
C ARG A 35 3.90 -2.88 -16.60
N SER A 36 3.57 -2.26 -17.74
CA SER A 36 4.04 -0.91 -18.08
C SER A 36 3.26 0.18 -17.35
N ILE A 37 2.03 -0.12 -16.91
CA ILE A 37 1.16 0.80 -16.16
C ILE A 37 1.80 1.09 -14.79
N THR A 38 2.24 2.33 -14.62
CA THR A 38 2.84 2.84 -13.38
C THR A 38 1.92 3.91 -12.79
N SER A 39 1.63 3.82 -11.49
CA SER A 39 0.87 4.85 -10.78
C SER A 39 1.72 6.12 -10.62
N PRO A 40 1.13 7.32 -10.75
CA PRO A 40 1.85 8.57 -10.51
C PRO A 40 2.35 8.62 -9.06
N THR A 41 3.56 9.16 -8.88
CA THR A 41 4.11 9.44 -7.57
C THR A 41 3.45 10.68 -6.95
N PRO A 42 3.53 10.87 -5.63
CA PRO A 42 3.09 12.11 -5.00
C PRO A 42 3.81 13.37 -5.52
N ALA A 43 5.04 13.23 -6.03
CA ALA A 43 5.75 14.33 -6.68
C ALA A 43 5.13 14.67 -8.04
N ASP A 44 4.77 13.66 -8.83
CA ASP A 44 4.09 13.86 -10.13
C ASP A 44 2.75 14.57 -9.97
N VAL A 45 2.01 14.25 -8.90
CA VAL A 45 0.76 14.94 -8.56
C VAL A 45 0.99 16.41 -8.22
N ARG A 46 2.04 16.73 -7.44
CA ARG A 46 2.37 18.12 -7.09
C ARG A 46 2.83 18.93 -8.30
N ALA A 47 3.72 18.37 -9.12
CA ALA A 47 4.19 19.02 -10.35
C ALA A 47 3.02 19.31 -11.31
N LYS A 48 2.10 18.36 -11.47
CA LYS A 48 0.88 18.56 -12.27
C LYS A 48 -0.03 19.65 -11.69
N ALA A 49 -0.13 19.77 -10.37
CA ALA A 49 -0.91 20.83 -9.73
C ALA A 49 -0.29 22.22 -9.94
N GLU A 50 1.04 22.32 -10.01
CA GLU A 50 1.75 23.56 -10.35
C GLU A 50 1.57 23.92 -11.84
N GLU A 51 1.55 22.91 -12.72
CA GLU A 51 1.36 23.08 -14.17
C GLU A 51 -0.05 23.57 -14.55
N HIS A 52 -1.08 23.04 -13.88
CA HIS A 52 -2.48 23.32 -14.24
C HIS A 52 -3.08 24.57 -13.56
N GLY A 53 -2.30 25.31 -12.77
CA GLY A 53 -2.82 26.41 -11.96
C GLY A 53 -3.84 25.93 -10.91
N ALA A 54 -4.17 26.79 -9.96
CA ALA A 54 -5.26 26.49 -9.02
C ALA A 54 -6.55 26.26 -9.82
N PRO A 55 -7.29 25.15 -9.60
CA PRO A 55 -8.60 25.00 -10.22
C PRO A 55 -9.45 26.20 -9.80
N GLU A 56 -10.18 26.80 -10.75
CA GLU A 56 -11.15 27.82 -10.39
C GLU A 56 -12.09 27.24 -9.34
N PRO A 57 -12.34 27.98 -8.23
CA PRO A 57 -13.31 27.52 -7.26
C PRO A 57 -14.64 27.31 -8.00
N PRO A 58 -15.40 26.25 -7.67
CA PRO A 58 -16.72 26.06 -8.28
C PRO A 58 -17.53 27.35 -8.09
N ALA A 59 -18.16 27.81 -9.17
CA ALA A 59 -18.96 29.03 -9.15
C ALA A 59 -19.94 28.96 -7.97
N ALA A 60 -19.89 29.96 -7.09
CA ALA A 60 -20.77 30.08 -5.93
C ALA A 60 -22.17 30.60 -6.33
N ASP A 61 -22.71 30.12 -7.45
CA ASP A 61 -24.07 30.37 -7.92
C ASP A 61 -24.79 29.01 -7.87
N SER A 62 -25.87 28.76 -7.13
CA SER A 62 -26.91 29.64 -6.64
C SER A 62 -27.53 29.02 -5.37
N GLN A 63 -27.39 29.66 -4.20
CA GLN A 63 -28.45 29.50 -3.20
C GLN A 63 -29.61 30.40 -3.66
N ALA A 64 -30.62 29.77 -4.26
CA ALA A 64 -31.91 30.45 -4.44
C ALA A 64 -32.52 30.70 -3.04
N PRO A 65 -33.08 31.90 -2.77
CA PRO A 65 -33.75 32.21 -1.51
C PRO A 65 -35.01 31.37 -1.28
#